data_AF-A0A7N2LKH0-F1
#
_entry.id   AF-A0A7N2LKH0-F1
#
_cell.length_a   1.000
_cell.length_b   1.000
_cell.length_c   1.000
_cell.angle_alpha   90.00
_cell.angle_beta   90.00
_cell.angle_gamma   90.00
#
_symmetry.space_group_name_H-M   'P 1'
#
loop_
_entity.id
_entity.type
_entity.pdbx_description
1 polymer ?
#
loop_
_entity_poly.entity_id
_entity_poly.type
_entity_poly.pdbx_seq_one_letter_code
_entity_poly.pdbx_strand_id
1 'polypeptide(L)'
;MALEIPIEDYATQIGRGNYERLEILKAKQFPNLQSTNTMLQGTEDYDTNILMDVTLYEAVAKDDVNNFIDTLEKVSMDKELNLDAILNQMTISENSLLHKAASCGSVEIAELIIDHFPFLVNRVNNLGDTALHVATKARKLNVVKVLVDKSCKLSPANDIDTLSQMKNHIGNTALHEAVMAAFGKSKSVMLFEWKG
;
A
#
# COMPACT_ATOMS: atom_id res chain seq x y z
N MET A 1 -31.73 -17.54 -32.23
CA MET A 1 -30.26 -17.43 -32.16
C MET A 1 -29.97 -16.50 -30.99
N ALA A 2 -29.83 -17.07 -29.80
CA ALA A 2 -29.47 -16.31 -28.61
C ALA A 2 -27.96 -16.02 -28.71
N LEU A 3 -27.59 -14.75 -28.69
CA LEU A 3 -26.19 -14.33 -28.60
C LEU A 3 -25.73 -14.62 -27.17
N GLU A 4 -25.09 -15.76 -26.97
CA GLU A 4 -24.30 -16.02 -25.77
C GLU A 4 -23.10 -15.07 -25.81
N ILE A 5 -23.17 -14.01 -25.00
CA ILE A 5 -22.02 -13.15 -24.72
C ILE A 5 -21.04 -14.03 -23.93
N PRO A 6 -19.77 -14.18 -24.36
CA PRO A 6 -18.80 -15.00 -23.64
C PRO A 6 -18.71 -14.56 -22.18
N ILE A 7 -18.72 -15.51 -21.24
CA ILE A 7 -18.58 -15.29 -19.79
C ILE A 7 -17.12 -14.91 -19.42
N GLU A 8 -16.35 -14.44 -20.39
CA GLU A 8 -15.09 -13.76 -20.10
C GLU A 8 -15.44 -12.32 -19.70
N ASP A 9 -15.05 -11.98 -18.47
CA ASP A 9 -14.62 -10.63 -18.09
C ASP A 9 -15.57 -9.64 -17.39
N TYR A 10 -16.65 -10.08 -16.75
CA TYR A 10 -17.41 -9.18 -15.85
C TYR A 10 -16.54 -8.60 -14.71
N ALA A 11 -15.67 -9.41 -14.10
CA ALA A 11 -14.76 -8.96 -13.03
C ALA A 11 -13.70 -7.97 -13.53
N THR A 12 -13.17 -8.18 -14.73
CA THR A 12 -12.19 -7.27 -15.35
C THR A 12 -12.85 -5.99 -15.88
N GLN A 13 -14.12 -6.03 -16.27
CA GLN A 13 -14.87 -4.84 -16.67
C GLN A 13 -15.20 -3.96 -15.45
N ILE A 14 -15.56 -4.56 -14.32
CA ILE A 14 -15.70 -3.85 -13.02
C ILE A 14 -14.34 -3.31 -12.56
N GLY A 15 -13.29 -4.14 -12.63
CA GLY A 15 -11.91 -3.72 -12.36
C GLY A 15 -11.55 -2.49 -13.20
N ARG A 16 -11.74 -2.54 -14.52
CA ARG A 16 -11.48 -1.43 -15.44
C ARG A 16 -12.22 -0.15 -15.08
N GLY A 17 -13.49 -0.26 -14.66
CA GLY A 17 -14.27 0.89 -14.17
C GLY A 17 -13.64 1.53 -12.94
N ASN A 18 -13.11 0.73 -12.02
CA ASN A 18 -12.45 1.22 -10.80
C ASN A 18 -11.11 1.92 -11.08
N TYR A 19 -10.31 1.40 -12.00
CA TYR A 19 -9.09 2.09 -12.48
C TYR A 19 -9.43 3.44 -13.13
N GLU A 20 -10.46 3.48 -13.98
CA GLU A 20 -10.89 4.71 -14.66
C GLU A 20 -11.41 5.77 -13.67
N ARG A 21 -12.18 5.36 -12.65
CA ARG A 21 -12.63 6.25 -11.57
C ARG A 21 -11.46 6.92 -10.85
N LEU A 22 -10.41 6.15 -10.54
CA LEU A 22 -9.20 6.66 -9.90
C LEU A 22 -8.44 7.66 -10.78
N GLU A 23 -8.34 7.41 -12.10
CA GLU A 23 -7.73 8.37 -13.04
C GLU A 23 -8.53 9.68 -13.11
N ILE A 24 -9.86 9.62 -13.17
CA ILE A 24 -10.72 10.81 -13.15
C ILE A 24 -10.52 11.60 -11.86
N LEU A 25 -10.49 10.91 -10.71
CA LEU A 25 -10.27 11.54 -9.42
C LEU A 25 -8.86 12.16 -9.33
N LYS A 26 -7.85 11.53 -9.93
CA LYS A 26 -6.45 12.03 -9.96
C LYS A 26 -6.33 13.30 -10.79
N ALA A 27 -7.08 13.41 -11.87
CA ALA A 27 -7.12 14.60 -12.72
C ALA A 27 -7.86 15.79 -12.10
N LYS A 28 -8.58 15.58 -10.99
CA LYS A 28 -9.39 16.61 -10.33
C LYS A 28 -8.49 17.63 -9.62
N GLN A 29 -8.55 18.88 -10.07
CA GLN A 29 -7.81 19.99 -9.46
C GLN A 29 -8.63 20.63 -8.33
N PHE A 30 -8.01 20.81 -7.17
CA PHE A 30 -8.57 21.55 -6.04
C PHE A 30 -7.87 22.91 -5.95
N PRO A 31 -8.56 24.03 -6.23
CA PRO A 31 -7.93 25.35 -6.35
C PRO A 31 -7.32 25.91 -5.05
N ASN A 32 -7.60 25.29 -3.90
CA ASN A 32 -7.17 25.75 -2.57
C ASN A 32 -5.98 24.97 -1.97
N LEU A 33 -5.30 24.12 -2.74
CA LEU A 33 -4.20 23.31 -2.19
C LEU A 33 -3.00 24.20 -1.81
N GLN A 34 -2.85 24.54 -0.53
CA GLN A 34 -1.57 25.04 -0.04
C GLN A 34 -0.55 23.91 -0.16
N SER A 35 0.54 24.15 -0.89
CA SER A 35 1.63 23.21 -1.11
C SER A 35 2.27 22.80 0.22
N THR A 36 1.75 21.79 0.91
CA THR A 36 2.39 21.24 2.13
C THR A 36 3.46 20.22 1.74
N ASN A 37 4.45 20.67 0.98
CA ASN A 37 5.74 20.01 0.88
C ASN A 37 6.67 20.62 1.95
N THR A 38 6.53 20.17 3.19
CA THR A 38 7.52 20.49 4.22
C THR A 38 7.85 19.25 5.02
N MET A 39 9.08 18.74 4.87
CA MET A 39 9.74 17.97 5.93
C MET A 39 9.72 18.83 7.20
N LEU A 40 8.86 18.50 8.16
CA LEU A 40 8.88 19.18 9.45
C LEU A 40 9.98 18.57 10.33
N GLN A 41 11.14 19.21 10.34
CA GLN A 41 11.97 19.22 11.54
C GLN A 41 11.34 20.22 12.53
N GLY A 42 10.66 19.67 13.54
CA GLY A 42 10.38 20.31 14.82
C GLY A 42 9.40 21.50 14.82
N THR A 43 8.11 21.22 15.06
CA THR A 43 7.19 21.99 15.94
C THR A 43 5.95 21.14 16.22
N GLU A 44 5.36 21.28 17.42
CA GLU A 44 4.29 20.44 17.99
C GLU A 44 2.88 20.60 17.38
N ASP A 45 2.73 21.18 16.19
CA ASP A 45 1.48 21.20 15.43
C ASP A 45 1.54 20.11 14.35
N TYR A 46 0.94 18.96 14.64
CA TYR A 46 0.76 17.90 13.64
C TYR A 46 -0.27 18.35 12.61
N ASP A 47 0.16 18.53 11.36
CA ASP A 47 -0.74 18.78 10.25
C ASP A 47 -1.73 17.61 10.14
N THR A 48 -2.97 17.84 10.57
CA THR A 48 -4.03 16.81 10.62
C THR A 48 -4.31 16.18 9.26
N ASN A 49 -3.87 16.81 8.17
CA ASN A 49 -3.93 16.27 6.81
C ASN A 49 -2.98 15.10 6.57
N ILE A 50 -2.01 14.85 7.45
CA ILE A 50 -1.07 13.72 7.40
C ILE A 50 -1.66 12.49 8.12
N LEU A 51 -2.63 12.68 9.03
CA LEU A 51 -3.25 11.57 9.76
C LEU A 51 -4.27 10.84 8.87
N MET A 52 -4.16 9.51 8.85
CA MET A 52 -5.07 8.63 8.09
C MET A 52 -6.53 8.85 8.47
N ASP A 53 -7.36 9.11 7.46
CA ASP A 53 -8.80 9.11 7.66
C ASP A 53 -9.27 7.73 8.13
N VAL A 54 -10.00 7.70 9.24
CA VAL A 54 -10.47 6.46 9.86
C VAL A 54 -11.36 5.66 8.91
N THR A 55 -12.18 6.34 8.10
CA THR A 55 -13.10 5.69 7.17
C THR A 55 -12.34 5.03 6.02
N LEU A 56 -11.25 5.64 5.53
CA LEU A 56 -10.36 5.02 4.55
C LEU A 56 -9.66 3.79 5.11
N TYR A 57 -9.16 3.89 6.34
CA TYR A 57 -8.50 2.77 6.99
C TYR A 57 -9.44 1.57 7.21
N GLU A 58 -10.70 1.84 7.56
CA GLU A 58 -11.75 0.83 7.68
C GLU A 58 -12.19 0.26 6.34
N ALA A 59 -12.27 1.08 5.28
CA ALA A 59 -12.65 0.63 3.95
C ALA A 59 -11.67 -0.43 3.42
N VAL A 60 -10.36 -0.23 3.61
CA VAL A 60 -9.36 -1.26 3.27
C VAL A 60 -9.55 -2.53 4.11
N ALA A 61 -9.97 -2.40 5.37
CA ALA A 61 -10.21 -3.56 6.23
C ALA A 61 -11.38 -4.44 5.79
N LYS A 62 -12.35 -3.86 5.06
CA LYS A 62 -13.52 -4.57 4.54
C LYS A 62 -13.24 -5.36 3.26
N ASP A 63 -12.08 -5.14 2.63
CA ASP A 63 -11.65 -5.80 1.39
C ASP A 63 -12.66 -5.65 0.24
N ASP A 64 -13.33 -4.49 0.17
CA ASP A 64 -14.26 -4.13 -0.89
C ASP A 64 -13.70 -2.93 -1.65
N VAL A 65 -13.26 -3.20 -2.88
CA VAL A 65 -12.61 -2.21 -3.75
C VAL A 65 -13.56 -1.07 -4.12
N ASN A 66 -14.83 -1.35 -4.37
CA ASN A 66 -15.79 -0.32 -4.75
C ASN A 66 -16.02 0.62 -3.57
N ASN A 67 -16.23 0.04 -2.38
CA ASN A 67 -16.37 0.82 -1.14
C ASN A 67 -15.10 1.64 -0.83
N PHE A 68 -13.91 1.07 -1.07
CA PHE A 68 -12.66 1.80 -0.93
C PHE A 68 -12.60 3.02 -1.86
N ILE A 69 -12.99 2.89 -3.12
CA ILE A 69 -12.99 3.99 -4.08
C ILE A 69 -14.08 5.02 -3.75
N ASP A 70 -15.28 4.58 -3.38
CA ASP A 70 -16.36 5.47 -2.92
C ASP A 70 -15.90 6.30 -1.71
N THR A 71 -15.16 5.67 -0.80
CA THR A 71 -14.60 6.35 0.38
C THR A 71 -13.47 7.32 -0.01
N LEU A 72 -12.61 6.96 -0.97
CA LEU A 72 -11.59 7.88 -1.52
C LEU A 72 -12.21 9.10 -2.17
N GLU A 73 -13.22 8.92 -3.02
CA GLU A 73 -13.96 10.00 -3.66
C GLU A 73 -14.61 10.92 -2.62
N LYS A 74 -15.25 10.32 -1.61
CA LYS A 74 -15.87 11.05 -0.52
C LYS A 74 -14.85 11.87 0.28
N VAL A 75 -13.74 11.26 0.72
CA VAL A 75 -12.71 11.98 1.49
C VAL A 75 -12.06 13.08 0.66
N SER A 76 -11.85 12.84 -0.63
CA SER A 76 -11.33 13.85 -1.57
C SER A 76 -12.27 15.04 -1.72
N MET A 77 -13.59 14.81 -1.76
CA MET A 77 -14.59 15.88 -1.80
C MET A 77 -14.76 16.60 -0.47
N ASP A 78 -14.90 15.86 0.63
CA ASP A 78 -15.20 16.40 1.96
C ASP A 78 -14.03 17.24 2.50
N LYS A 79 -12.79 16.85 2.18
CA LYS A 79 -11.58 17.54 2.64
C LYS A 79 -10.91 18.41 1.58
N GLU A 80 -11.46 18.46 0.36
CA GLU A 80 -10.85 19.14 -0.80
C GLU A 80 -9.38 18.74 -1.05
N LEU A 81 -9.04 17.48 -0.80
CA LEU A 81 -7.68 16.94 -0.97
C LEU A 81 -7.53 16.20 -2.29
N ASN A 82 -6.37 16.34 -2.91
CA ASN A 82 -5.99 15.48 -4.02
C ASN A 82 -5.61 14.06 -3.52
N LEU A 83 -5.60 13.10 -4.43
CA LEU A 83 -5.26 11.71 -4.11
C LEU A 83 -3.86 11.54 -3.54
N ASP A 84 -2.88 12.30 -4.02
CA ASP A 84 -1.51 12.22 -3.51
C ASP A 84 -1.46 12.58 -2.01
N ALA A 85 -2.15 13.65 -1.59
CA ALA A 85 -2.25 14.05 -0.19
C ALA A 85 -2.97 12.98 0.65
N ILE A 86 -4.09 12.44 0.15
CA ILE A 86 -4.86 11.40 0.84
C ILE A 86 -4.02 10.13 1.03
N LEU A 87 -3.34 9.67 -0.01
CA LEU A 87 -2.57 8.42 0.04
C LEU A 87 -1.22 8.58 0.75
N ASN A 88 -0.73 9.81 0.88
CA ASN A 88 0.39 10.15 1.76
C ASN A 88 0.00 10.13 3.25
N GLN A 89 -1.29 10.09 3.58
CA GLN A 89 -1.69 9.93 4.97
C GLN A 89 -1.13 8.64 5.59
N MET A 90 -0.97 8.67 6.90
CA MET A 90 -0.42 7.59 7.68
C MET A 90 -1.09 7.49 9.05
N THR A 91 -1.11 6.30 9.63
CA THR A 91 -1.55 6.15 11.02
C THR A 91 -0.52 6.71 12.00
N ILE A 92 -0.85 6.77 13.29
CA ILE A 92 0.11 7.15 14.36
C ILE A 92 1.36 6.24 14.36
N SER A 93 1.24 5.01 13.88
CA SER A 93 2.36 4.07 13.72
C SER A 93 3.03 4.19 12.34
N GLU A 94 2.78 5.27 11.62
CA GLU A 94 3.26 5.56 10.27
C GLU A 94 2.86 4.53 9.20
N ASN A 95 1.78 3.78 9.42
CA ASN A 95 1.31 2.83 8.40
C ASN A 95 0.53 3.58 7.31
N SER A 96 0.97 3.42 6.06
CA SER A 96 0.22 3.85 4.88
C SER A 96 -0.95 2.91 4.57
N LEU A 97 -1.81 3.30 3.62
CA LEU A 97 -2.88 2.43 3.11
C LEU A 97 -2.34 1.12 2.52
N LEU A 98 -1.15 1.14 1.91
CA LEU A 98 -0.53 -0.08 1.38
C LEU A 98 -0.11 -1.05 2.49
N HIS A 99 0.38 -0.56 3.64
CA HIS A 99 0.65 -1.41 4.81
C HIS A 99 -0.64 -2.06 5.32
N LYS A 100 -1.74 -1.30 5.33
CA LYS A 100 -3.04 -1.81 5.74
C LYS A 100 -3.56 -2.89 4.78
N ALA A 101 -3.52 -2.64 3.47
CA ALA A 101 -3.90 -3.62 2.46
C ALA A 101 -3.06 -4.90 2.55
N ALA A 102 -1.75 -4.75 2.74
CA ALA A 102 -0.81 -5.85 2.98
C ALA A 102 -1.16 -6.69 4.22
N SER A 103 -1.53 -6.04 5.33
CA SER A 103 -1.95 -6.72 6.56
C SER A 103 -3.27 -7.46 6.41
N CYS A 104 -4.25 -6.84 5.73
CA CYS A 104 -5.57 -7.43 5.49
C CYS A 104 -5.51 -8.60 4.50
N GLY A 105 -4.59 -8.55 3.54
CA GLY A 105 -4.53 -9.51 2.43
C GLY A 105 -5.30 -9.05 1.19
N SER A 106 -5.60 -7.75 1.12
CA SER A 106 -6.41 -7.14 0.07
C SER A 106 -5.61 -6.98 -1.22
N VAL A 107 -5.69 -7.99 -2.08
CA VAL A 107 -4.92 -8.08 -3.32
C VAL A 107 -5.27 -6.95 -4.28
N GLU A 108 -6.54 -6.79 -4.61
CA GLU A 108 -7.01 -5.84 -5.61
C GLU A 108 -6.77 -4.38 -5.17
N ILE A 109 -7.00 -4.08 -3.88
CA ILE A 109 -6.69 -2.76 -3.30
C ILE A 109 -5.18 -2.50 -3.35
N ALA A 110 -4.34 -3.51 -3.04
CA ALA A 110 -2.89 -3.36 -3.12
C ALA A 110 -2.44 -3.10 -4.56
N GLU A 111 -2.96 -3.83 -5.55
CA GLU A 111 -2.65 -3.61 -6.97
C GLU A 111 -3.02 -2.20 -7.41
N LEU A 112 -4.24 -1.74 -7.10
CA LEU A 112 -4.70 -0.39 -7.42
C LEU A 112 -3.81 0.68 -6.82
N ILE A 113 -3.46 0.55 -5.54
CA ILE A 113 -2.57 1.52 -4.87
C ILE A 113 -1.20 1.55 -5.55
N ILE A 114 -0.61 0.39 -5.87
CA ILE A 114 0.73 0.32 -6.46
C ILE A 114 0.75 0.88 -7.89
N ASP A 115 -0.27 0.59 -8.70
CA ASP A 115 -0.31 1.00 -10.10
C ASP A 115 -0.45 2.52 -10.27
N HIS A 116 -1.24 3.17 -9.42
CA HIS A 116 -1.42 4.62 -9.48
C HIS A 116 -0.42 5.40 -8.61
N PHE A 117 0.13 4.78 -7.55
CA PHE A 117 0.98 5.42 -6.53
C PHE A 117 2.19 4.54 -6.15
N PRO A 118 3.10 4.27 -7.11
CA PRO A 118 4.19 3.32 -6.93
C PRO A 118 5.20 3.72 -5.84
N PHE A 119 5.29 5.01 -5.48
CA PHE A 119 6.20 5.48 -4.43
C PHE A 119 5.89 4.89 -3.04
N LEU A 120 4.66 4.40 -2.81
CA LEU A 120 4.27 3.80 -1.53
C LEU A 120 4.90 2.42 -1.29
N VAL A 121 5.40 1.75 -2.34
CA VAL A 121 6.01 0.42 -2.26
C VAL A 121 7.22 0.40 -1.32
N ASN A 122 8.03 1.46 -1.37
CA ASN A 122 9.26 1.60 -0.56
C ASN A 122 9.02 2.36 0.75
N ARG A 123 7.79 2.78 1.04
CA ARG A 123 7.47 3.51 2.26
C ARG A 123 7.59 2.57 3.46
N VAL A 124 8.20 3.08 4.54
CA VAL A 124 8.36 2.35 5.80
C VAL A 124 7.48 2.95 6.89
N ASN A 125 7.06 2.14 7.84
CA ASN A 125 6.36 2.57 9.05
C ASN A 125 7.33 2.81 10.23
N ASN A 126 6.81 3.07 11.44
CA ASN A 126 7.63 3.33 12.64
C ASN A 126 8.59 2.18 13.04
N LEU A 127 8.35 0.96 12.55
CA LEU A 127 9.22 -0.19 12.78
C LEU A 127 10.27 -0.36 11.67
N GLY A 128 10.27 0.51 10.66
CA GLY A 128 11.03 0.36 9.44
C GLY A 128 10.46 -0.70 8.50
N ASP A 129 9.30 -1.27 8.82
CA ASP A 129 8.67 -2.28 7.99
C ASP A 129 8.10 -1.61 6.74
N THR A 130 8.36 -2.20 5.57
CA THR A 130 7.63 -1.92 4.34
C THR A 130 6.33 -2.74 4.28
N ALA A 131 5.47 -2.45 3.30
CA ALA A 131 4.28 -3.27 3.04
C ALA A 131 4.62 -4.76 2.82
N LEU A 132 5.78 -5.07 2.24
CA LEU A 132 6.24 -6.46 2.04
C LEU A 132 6.56 -7.16 3.37
N HIS A 133 7.18 -6.47 4.33
CA HIS A 133 7.40 -7.00 5.68
C HIS A 133 6.06 -7.31 6.35
N VAL A 134 5.10 -6.38 6.28
CA VAL A 134 3.78 -6.53 6.89
C VAL A 134 3.00 -7.70 6.26
N ALA A 135 2.94 -7.79 4.93
CA ALA A 135 2.27 -8.89 4.24
C ALA A 135 2.87 -10.26 4.63
N THR A 136 4.20 -10.30 4.78
CA THR A 136 4.93 -11.52 5.14
C THR A 136 4.66 -11.94 6.58
N LYS A 137 4.74 -11.01 7.54
CA LYS A 137 4.36 -11.23 8.95
C LYS A 137 2.91 -11.71 9.08
N ALA A 138 2.01 -11.14 8.28
CA ALA A 138 0.60 -11.50 8.24
C ALA A 138 0.29 -12.76 7.40
N ARG A 139 1.32 -13.37 6.79
CA ARG A 139 1.22 -14.59 5.95
C ARG A 139 0.28 -14.44 4.75
N LYS A 140 0.20 -13.23 4.18
CA LYS A 140 -0.67 -12.91 3.04
C LYS A 140 0.04 -13.15 1.71
N LEU A 141 0.21 -14.42 1.37
CA LEU A 141 1.01 -14.87 0.22
C LEU A 141 0.60 -14.22 -1.11
N ASN A 142 -0.69 -14.01 -1.36
CA ASN A 142 -1.16 -13.40 -2.61
C ASN A 142 -0.72 -11.94 -2.71
N VAL A 143 -0.79 -11.18 -1.62
CA VAL A 143 -0.30 -9.79 -1.60
C VAL A 143 1.21 -9.73 -1.67
N VAL A 144 1.93 -10.68 -1.05
CA VAL A 144 3.38 -10.81 -1.21
C VAL A 144 3.76 -10.96 -2.67
N LYS A 145 3.09 -11.86 -3.42
CA LYS A 145 3.34 -12.04 -4.86
C LYS A 145 3.12 -10.75 -5.63
N VAL A 146 2.00 -10.07 -5.41
CA VAL A 146 1.71 -8.78 -6.05
C VAL A 146 2.78 -7.74 -5.77
N LEU A 147 3.17 -7.57 -4.51
CA LEU A 147 4.20 -6.60 -4.12
C LEU A 147 5.53 -6.90 -4.81
N VAL A 148 5.96 -8.16 -4.84
CA VAL A 148 7.19 -8.55 -5.54
C VAL A 148 7.05 -8.32 -7.05
N ASP A 149 6.01 -8.85 -7.68
CA ASP A 149 5.81 -8.79 -9.13
C ASP A 149 5.70 -7.35 -9.65
N LYS A 150 4.97 -6.49 -8.92
CA LYS A 150 4.84 -5.08 -9.28
C LYS A 150 6.14 -4.31 -9.01
N SER A 151 6.83 -4.57 -7.90
CA SER A 151 8.12 -3.91 -7.61
C SER A 151 9.18 -4.19 -8.67
N CYS A 152 9.23 -5.43 -9.19
CA CYS A 152 10.12 -5.82 -10.29
C CYS A 152 9.83 -5.05 -11.59
N LYS A 153 8.58 -4.64 -11.81
CA LYS A 153 8.20 -3.85 -12.99
C LYS A 153 8.49 -2.37 -12.82
N LEU A 154 8.53 -1.88 -11.59
CA LEU A 154 8.76 -0.48 -11.25
C LEU A 154 10.24 -0.11 -11.29
N SER A 155 11.17 -1.06 -11.14
CA SER A 155 12.59 -0.81 -11.29
C SER A 155 13.07 -1.05 -12.74
N PRO A 156 13.70 -0.06 -13.40
CA PRO A 156 14.33 -0.28 -14.69
C PRO A 156 15.61 -1.09 -14.48
N ALA A 157 15.57 -2.39 -14.79
CA ALA A 157 16.71 -3.31 -14.90
C ALA A 157 17.77 -3.25 -13.76
N ASN A 158 17.67 -4.21 -12.83
CA ASN A 158 18.65 -4.61 -11.80
C ASN A 158 18.48 -4.07 -10.36
N ASP A 159 17.45 -3.29 -10.05
CA ASP A 159 17.12 -2.91 -8.66
C ASP A 159 15.99 -3.76 -8.04
N ILE A 160 15.75 -4.97 -8.55
CA ILE A 160 14.85 -5.97 -7.93
C ILE A 160 15.30 -6.30 -6.49
N ASP A 161 16.60 -6.16 -6.23
CA ASP A 161 17.19 -6.32 -4.91
C ASP A 161 16.73 -5.25 -3.92
N THR A 162 16.25 -4.07 -4.35
CA THR A 162 16.00 -3.00 -3.38
C THR A 162 14.88 -3.37 -2.42
N LEU A 163 13.64 -3.62 -2.87
CA LEU A 163 12.51 -3.88 -1.95
C LEU A 163 12.70 -5.17 -1.13
N SER A 164 13.23 -6.23 -1.76
CA SER A 164 13.41 -7.53 -1.10
C SER A 164 14.56 -7.54 -0.08
N GLN A 165 15.56 -6.67 -0.27
CA GLN A 165 16.70 -6.50 0.66
C GLN A 165 16.52 -5.34 1.65
N MET A 166 15.46 -4.53 1.54
CA MET A 166 15.14 -3.51 2.55
C MET A 166 15.06 -4.16 3.93
N LYS A 167 15.73 -3.53 4.89
CA LYS A 167 15.74 -3.96 6.29
C LYS A 167 14.91 -3.01 7.13
N ASN A 168 14.11 -3.58 8.03
CA ASN A 168 13.43 -2.80 9.06
C ASN A 168 14.40 -2.33 10.15
N HIS A 169 13.91 -1.60 11.16
CA HIS A 169 14.76 -1.00 12.21
C HIS A 169 15.53 -2.02 13.06
N ILE A 170 15.10 -3.29 13.06
CA ILE A 170 15.81 -4.39 13.75
C ILE A 170 16.79 -5.13 12.82
N GLY A 171 16.92 -4.71 11.57
CA GLY A 171 17.85 -5.28 10.59
C GLY A 171 17.31 -6.49 9.82
N ASN A 172 16.03 -6.82 9.97
CA ASN A 172 15.40 -7.94 9.27
C ASN A 172 14.88 -7.50 7.90
N THR A 173 15.08 -8.34 6.89
CA THR A 173 14.34 -8.25 5.63
C THR A 173 12.99 -8.97 5.75
N ALA A 174 12.10 -8.79 4.78
CA ALA A 174 10.83 -9.51 4.74
C ALA A 174 11.03 -11.03 4.81
N LEU A 175 12.09 -11.58 4.21
CA LEU A 175 12.39 -13.01 4.29
C LEU A 175 12.78 -13.45 5.70
N HIS A 176 13.56 -12.64 6.43
CA HIS A 176 13.86 -12.92 7.85
C HIS A 176 12.56 -13.02 8.65
N GLU A 177 11.63 -12.09 8.42
CA GLU A 177 10.32 -12.09 9.07
C GLU A 177 9.47 -13.31 8.69
N ALA A 178 9.54 -13.78 7.44
CA ALA A 178 8.86 -15.01 6.99
C ALA A 178 9.32 -16.22 7.80
N VAL A 179 10.63 -16.36 7.97
CA VAL A 179 11.24 -17.47 8.72
C VAL A 179 10.87 -17.34 10.20
N MET A 180 10.95 -16.15 10.78
CA MET A 180 10.56 -15.91 12.17
C MET A 180 9.08 -16.23 12.43
N ALA A 181 8.19 -15.88 11.50
CA ALA A 181 6.77 -16.19 11.57
C ALA A 181 6.49 -17.70 11.42
N ALA A 182 7.30 -18.41 10.61
CA ALA A 182 7.15 -19.84 10.37
C ALA A 182 7.68 -20.72 11.51
N PHE A 183 8.79 -20.33 12.16
CA PHE A 183 9.50 -21.18 13.13
C PHE A 183 9.37 -20.70 14.59
N GLY A 184 8.69 -19.57 14.83
CA GLY A 184 8.59 -18.95 16.14
C GLY A 184 9.92 -18.36 16.64
N LYS A 185 9.88 -17.48 17.64
CA LYS A 185 11.03 -16.75 18.22
C LYS A 185 12.17 -17.65 18.77
N SER A 186 12.06 -18.98 18.68
CA SER A 186 12.98 -19.95 19.26
C SER A 186 14.19 -20.30 18.37
N LYS A 187 14.25 -19.82 17.12
CA LYS A 187 15.34 -20.13 16.15
C LYS A 187 16.09 -18.90 15.60
N SER A 188 15.93 -17.75 16.25
CA SER A 188 16.58 -16.45 15.95
C SER A 188 18.11 -16.53 15.83
N VAL A 189 18.73 -17.59 16.34
CA VAL A 189 20.19 -17.77 16.36
C VAL A 189 20.75 -18.24 15.00
N MET A 190 19.95 -18.87 14.11
CA MET A 190 20.51 -19.44 12.87
C MET A 190 20.64 -18.45 11.69
N LEU A 191 19.98 -17.28 11.73
CA LEU A 191 19.98 -16.36 10.58
C LEU A 191 21.10 -15.31 10.62
N PHE A 192 21.76 -15.10 11.75
CA PHE A 192 22.85 -14.10 11.85
C PHE A 192 24.12 -14.51 11.08
N GLU A 193 24.23 -15.76 10.62
CA GLU A 193 25.43 -16.28 9.97
C GLU A 193 25.33 -16.44 8.44
N TRP A 194 24.19 -16.17 7.81
CA TRP A 194 24.14 -16.17 6.34
C TRP A 194 24.63 -14.84 5.78
N LYS A 195 25.93 -14.61 5.88
CA LYS A 195 26.67 -13.72 4.98
C LYS A 195 27.17 -14.59 3.82
N GLY A 196 26.73 -14.26 2.61
CA GLY A 196 27.30 -14.80 1.38
C GLY A 196 28.79 -14.52 1.28
#